data_AF-A0A968VEG0-F1
#
_entry.id   AF-A0A968VEG0-F1
#
_cell.length_a   1.000
_cell.length_b   1.000
_cell.length_c   1.000
_cell.angle_alpha   90.00
_cell.angle_beta   90.00
_cell.angle_gamma   90.00
#
_symmetry.space_group_name_H-M   'P 1'
#
loop_
_entity.id
_entity.type
_entity.pdbx_description
1 polymer ?
#
loop_
_entity_poly.entity_id
_entity_poly.type
_entity_poly.pdbx_seq_one_letter_code
_entity_poly.pdbx_strand_id
1 'polypeptide(L)'
;RLKIAKQCEITEKFLVVKGSLRTYKIHLGSGNILMEPNDQYLCIVADRKAEDVGSKVFLPFEGDAVLSIIISKAMLLADDTKIKDTTITSQISH
;
A
#
# COMPACT_ATOMS: atom_id res chain seq x y z
N ARG A 1 9.27 7.87 13.21
CA ARG A 1 9.60 7.61 11.78
C ARG A 1 9.13 6.20 11.42
N LEU A 2 8.42 6.01 10.29
CA LEU A 2 7.87 4.70 9.92
C LEU A 2 8.99 3.67 9.67
N LYS A 3 8.75 2.41 10.02
CA LYS A 3 9.73 1.30 9.84
C LYS A 3 10.10 1.08 8.37
N ILE A 4 9.20 1.42 7.45
CA ILE A 4 9.36 1.25 6.00
C ILE A 4 10.07 2.43 5.33
N ALA A 5 10.47 3.47 6.07
CA ALA A 5 10.96 4.72 5.48
C ALA A 5 12.18 4.55 4.56
N LYS A 6 13.01 3.51 4.74
CA LYS A 6 14.16 3.20 3.87
C LYS A 6 13.77 2.54 2.55
N GLN A 7 12.58 1.95 2.49
CA GLN A 7 12.01 1.28 1.33
C GLN A 7 11.11 2.20 0.50
N CYS A 8 10.85 3.41 1.02
CA CYS A 8 9.92 4.36 0.43
C CYS A 8 10.65 5.58 -0.14
N GLU A 9 10.19 6.01 -1.31
CA GLU A 9 10.61 7.23 -1.97
C GLU A 9 9.36 7.97 -2.47
N ILE A 10 9.31 9.29 -2.24
CA ILE A 10 8.25 10.12 -2.80
C ILE A 10 8.78 10.71 -4.10
N THR A 11 8.06 10.43 -5.17
CA THR A 11 8.22 11.07 -6.48
C THR A 11 7.07 12.05 -6.69
N GLU A 12 7.01 12.68 -7.86
CA GLU A 12 6.05 13.73 -8.18
C GLU A 12 4.60 13.37 -7.83
N LYS A 13 4.10 12.21 -8.29
CA LYS A 13 2.71 11.76 -8.07
C LYS A 13 2.58 10.45 -7.30
N PHE A 14 3.70 9.82 -6.94
CA PHE A 14 3.70 8.48 -6.37
C PHE A 14 4.54 8.39 -5.11
N LEU A 15 4.01 7.66 -4.12
CA LEU A 15 4.81 6.98 -3.12
C LEU A 15 5.30 5.66 -3.72
N VAL A 16 6.59 5.59 -4.02
CA VAL A 16 7.26 4.37 -4.48
C VAL A 16 7.64 3.55 -3.26
N VAL A 17 7.27 2.27 -3.25
CA VAL A 17 7.56 1.31 -2.19
C VAL A 17 8.28 0.12 -2.80
N LYS A 18 9.53 -0.10 -2.38
CA LYS A 18 10.33 -1.27 -2.79
C LYS A 18 10.01 -2.43 -1.86
N GLY A 19 9.19 -3.39 -2.34
CA GLY A 19 8.97 -4.66 -1.67
C GLY A 19 10.08 -5.67 -2.01
N SER A 20 9.92 -6.92 -1.56
CA SER A 20 10.86 -8.00 -1.87
C SER A 20 10.51 -8.72 -3.18
N LEU A 21 9.24 -8.72 -3.58
CA LEU A 21 8.75 -9.33 -4.81
C LEU A 21 8.69 -8.33 -5.96
N ARG A 22 8.21 -7.10 -5.71
CA ARG A 22 8.10 -6.02 -6.72
C ARG A 22 8.35 -4.63 -6.14
N THR A 23 8.53 -3.66 -7.04
CA THR A 23 8.41 -2.23 -6.73
C THR A 23 6.98 -1.77 -7.03
N TYR A 24 6.39 -1.04 -6.09
CA TYR A 24 5.01 -0.57 -6.15
C TYR A 24 4.96 0.95 -6.19
N LYS A 25 4.21 1.53 -7.13
CA LYS A 25 3.97 2.97 -7.23
C LYS A 25 2.54 3.27 -6.78
N ILE A 26 2.38 3.86 -5.60
CA ILE A 26 1.08 4.22 -5.03
C ILE A 26 0.78 5.68 -5.37
N HIS A 27 -0.25 5.92 -6.17
CA HIS A 27 -0.64 7.27 -6.58
C HIS A 27 -1.16 8.08 -5.39
N LEU A 28 -0.57 9.25 -5.14
CA LEU A 28 -0.84 10.06 -3.95
C LEU A 28 -2.23 10.69 -3.92
N GLY A 29 -2.90 10.81 -5.07
CA GLY A 29 -4.25 11.38 -5.15
C GLY A 29 -5.39 10.35 -5.13
N SER A 30 -5.13 9.10 -5.49
CA SER A 30 -6.19 8.07 -5.63
C SER A 30 -5.92 6.79 -4.84
N GLY A 31 -4.69 6.58 -4.39
CA GLY A 31 -4.27 5.33 -3.76
C GLY A 31 -4.17 4.14 -4.73
N ASN A 32 -4.26 4.37 -6.05
CA ASN A 32 -4.07 3.32 -7.05
C ASN A 32 -2.62 2.82 -7.04
N ILE A 33 -2.41 1.52 -7.31
CA ILE A 33 -1.09 0.90 -7.27
C ILE A 33 -0.74 0.40 -8.67
N LEU A 34 0.43 0.80 -9.15
CA LEU A 34 1.09 0.22 -10.31
C LEU A 34 2.29 -0.61 -9.86
N MET A 35 2.58 -1.70 -10.56
CA MET A 35 3.71 -2.58 -10.28
C MET A 35 4.76 -2.48 -11.39
N GLU A 36 6.01 -2.23 -11.02
CA GLU A 36 7.11 -2.30 -11.98
C GLU A 36 7.47 -3.77 -12.32
N PRO A 37 8.05 -4.03 -13.51
CA PRO A 37 8.45 -3.07 -14.54
C PRO A 37 7.37 -2.73 -15.58
N ASN A 38 6.23 -3.41 -15.56
CA ASN A 38 5.22 -3.33 -16.62
C ASN A 38 4.06 -2.36 -16.34
N ASP A 39 4.09 -1.65 -15.22
CA ASP A 39 3.03 -0.76 -14.74
C ASP A 39 1.65 -1.43 -14.67
N GLN A 40 1.65 -2.73 -14.38
CA GLN A 40 0.42 -3.48 -14.18
C GLN A 40 -0.28 -3.03 -12.90
N TYR A 41 -1.59 -2.88 -12.98
CA TYR A 41 -2.41 -2.51 -11.83
C TYR A 41 -2.44 -3.61 -10.77
N LEU A 42 -2.36 -3.19 -9.50
CA LEU A 42 -2.65 -4.04 -8.34
C LEU A 42 -3.88 -3.48 -7.62
N CYS A 43 -4.96 -4.25 -7.62
CA CYS A 43 -6.19 -3.89 -6.92
C CYS A 43 -6.18 -4.49 -5.51
N ILE A 44 -6.21 -3.61 -4.51
CA ILE A 44 -6.35 -3.99 -3.09
C ILE A 44 -7.60 -3.28 -2.56
N VAL A 45 -8.59 -4.09 -2.22
CA VAL A 45 -9.87 -3.63 -1.67
C VAL A 45 -9.82 -3.82 -0.16
N ALA A 46 -10.09 -2.76 0.60
CA ALA A 46 -10.23 -2.88 2.05
C ALA A 46 -11.49 -3.69 2.39
N ASP A 47 -11.37 -4.63 3.34
CA ASP A 47 -12.53 -5.29 3.91
C ASP A 47 -13.28 -4.30 4.81
N ARG A 48 -14.47 -3.88 4.37
CA ARG A 48 -15.33 -2.95 5.11
C ARG A 48 -15.71 -3.47 6.50
N LYS A 49 -15.63 -4.79 6.74
CA LYS A 49 -15.89 -5.37 8.06
C LYS A 49 -14.76 -5.15 9.07
N ALA A 50 -13.54 -4.86 8.60
CA ALA A 50 -12.39 -4.61 9.45
C ALA A 50 -12.34 -3.18 10.03
N GLU A 51 -13.21 -2.28 9.56
CA GLU A 51 -13.31 -0.89 10.06
C GLU A 51 -13.66 -0.83 11.56
N ASP A 52 -14.38 -1.83 12.10
CA ASP A 52 -14.71 -1.92 13.52
C ASP A 52 -13.50 -2.27 14.43
N VAL A 53 -12.42 -2.83 13.88
CA VAL A 53 -11.27 -3.33 14.65
C VAL A 53 -10.15 -2.28 14.79
N GLY A 54 -10.19 -1.21 13.98
CA GLY A 54 -9.11 -0.21 13.84
C GLY A 54 -9.15 0.98 14.83
N SER A 55 -10.14 1.05 15.72
CA SER A 55 -10.43 2.21 16.59
C SER A 55 -9.37 2.58 17.65
N LYS A 56 -8.15 2.04 17.57
CA LYS A 56 -7.04 2.34 18.49
C LYS A 56 -5.74 2.79 17.85
N VAL A 57 -5.67 2.97 16.52
CA VAL A 57 -4.49 3.56 15.88
C VAL A 57 -4.77 5.04 15.64
N PHE A 58 -4.26 5.89 16.55
CA PHE A 58 -4.32 7.34 16.38
C PHE A 58 -3.37 7.72 15.24
N LEU A 59 -3.91 8.03 14.07
CA LEU A 59 -3.14 8.49 12.94
C LEU A 59 -3.11 10.02 12.96
N PRO A 60 -1.94 10.68 12.78
CA PRO A 60 -1.83 12.15 12.82
C PRO A 60 -2.54 12.86 11.65
N PHE A 61 -3.26 12.12 10.82
CA PHE A 61 -4.02 12.54 9.65
C PHE A 61 -5.46 12.03 9.69
N GLU A 62 -6.01 11.76 10.89
CA GLU A 62 -7.45 11.55 11.10
C GLU A 62 -8.25 12.65 10.38
N GLY A 63 -8.99 12.26 9.33
CA GLY A 63 -9.70 13.17 8.43
C GLY A 63 -9.27 13.05 6.95
N ASP A 64 -8.08 12.54 6.66
CA ASP A 64 -7.63 12.22 5.30
C ASP A 64 -7.67 10.70 5.06
N ALA A 65 -8.83 10.25 4.56
CA ALA A 65 -9.07 8.85 4.23
C ALA A 65 -8.12 8.34 3.14
N VAL A 66 -7.72 9.21 2.19
CA VAL A 66 -6.85 8.82 1.07
C VAL A 66 -5.43 8.56 1.57
N LEU A 67 -4.89 9.47 2.38
CA LEU A 67 -3.58 9.28 3.00
C LEU A 67 -3.53 8.03 3.89
N SER A 68 -4.61 7.77 4.64
CA SER A 68 -4.74 6.57 5.47
C SER A 68 -4.69 5.28 4.64
N ILE A 69 -5.38 5.26 3.50
CA ILE A 69 -5.35 4.14 2.55
C ILE A 69 -3.96 3.96 1.96
N ILE A 70 -3.31 5.06 1.55
CA ILE A 70 -1.95 5.03 0.98
C ILE A 70 -0.95 4.43 1.97
N ILE A 71 -0.99 4.87 3.23
CA ILE A 71 -0.08 4.37 4.27
C ILE A 71 -0.36 2.90 4.58
N SER A 72 -1.63 2.50 4.65
CA SER A 72 -2.02 1.10 4.87
C SER A 72 -1.49 0.19 3.76
N LYS A 73 -1.65 0.61 2.50
CA LYS A 73 -1.11 -0.09 1.33
C LYS A 73 0.41 -0.14 1.36
N ALA A 74 1.09 0.97 1.68
CA ALA A 74 2.54 1.02 1.76
C ALA A 74 3.11 0.07 2.82
N MET A 75 2.48 0.00 3.99
CA MET A 75 2.89 -0.90 5.06
C MET A 75 2.71 -2.37 4.68
N LEU A 76 1.62 -2.71 3.99
CA LEU A 76 1.37 -4.06 3.49
C LEU A 76 2.41 -4.47 2.43
N LEU A 77 2.66 -3.60 1.45
CA LEU A 77 3.50 -3.89 0.29
C LEU A 77 5.00 -3.86 0.59
N ALA A 78 5.42 -3.14 1.63
CA ALA A 78 6.81 -3.16 2.10
C ALA A 78 7.22 -4.51 2.73
N ASP A 79 6.28 -5.42 2.99
CA ASP A 79 6.51 -6.77 3.50
C ASP A 79 5.72 -7.79 2.65
N ASP A 80 5.74 -7.59 1.34
CA ASP A 80 4.95 -8.32 0.33
C ASP A 80 5.09 -9.85 0.39
N THR A 81 6.24 -10.37 0.80
CA THR A 81 6.47 -11.81 1.03
C THR A 81 5.62 -12.41 2.16
N LYS A 82 5.09 -11.58 3.07
CA LYS A 82 4.22 -12.02 4.18
C LYS A 82 2.73 -11.91 3.85
N ILE A 83 2.37 -11.40 2.69
CA ILE A 83 0.98 -11.32 2.25
C ILE A 83 0.47 -12.74 2.00
N LYS A 84 -0.59 -13.11 2.71
CA LYS A 84 -1.24 -14.43 2.58
C LYS A 84 -2.55 -14.39 1.78
N ASP A 85 -3.09 -13.20 1.56
CA ASP A 85 -4.31 -13.02 0.79
C ASP A 85 -4.07 -13.39 -0.68
N THR A 86 -4.72 -14.45 -1.13
CA THR A 86 -4.57 -14.99 -2.48
C THR A 86 -5.10 -14.05 -3.55
N THR A 87 -6.03 -13.15 -3.21
CA THR A 87 -6.52 -12.12 -4.14
C THR A 87 -5.44 -11.11 -4.46
N ILE A 88 -4.48 -10.88 -3.54
CA ILE A 88 -3.35 -9.96 -3.74
C ILE A 88 -2.16 -10.71 -4.35
N THR A 89 -1.78 -11.87 -3.79
CA THR A 89 -0.57 -12.58 -4.24
C THR A 89 -0.69 -13.09 -5.67
N SER A 90 -1.89 -13.54 -6.09
CA SER A 90 -2.13 -13.92 -7.48
C SER A 90 -1.91 -12.74 -8.43
N GLN A 91 -2.30 -11.52 -8.08
CA GLN A 91 -2.06 -10.34 -8.91
C GLN A 91 -0.57 -9.97 -9.01
N ILE A 92 0.19 -10.14 -7.92
CA ILE A 92 1.64 -9.86 -7.88
C ILE A 92 2.44 -10.88 -8.73
N SER A 93 1.97 -12.13 -8.82
CA SER A 93 2.67 -13.17 -9.56
C SER A 93 2.48 -13.12 -11.09
N HIS A 94 1.52 -12.32 -11.59
CA HIS A 94 1.30 -12.10 -13.03
C HIS A 94 2.16 -10.94 -13.51
#